data_AF-A0A7C3TGA7-F1
#
_entry.id   AF-A0A7C3TGA7-F1
#
_cell.length_a   1.000
_cell.length_b   1.000
_cell.length_c   1.000
_cell.angle_alpha   90.00
_cell.angle_beta   90.00
_cell.angle_gamma   90.00
#
_symmetry.space_group_name_H-M   'P 1'
#
loop_
_entity.id
_entity.type
_entity.pdbx_description
1 polymer ?
#
loop_
_entity_poly.entity_id
_entity_poly.type
_entity_poly.pdbx_seq_one_letter_code
_entity_poly.pdbx_strand_id
1 'polypeptide(L)'
;MSKPVDLGSVKEGSYIIIDGEPSKIVEYDKSKPGKHGSAKVRVVAIGLFDGVKRTLVSPASANVEVPIIEKRSAQVISITGSTVQLMDLDTF
;
A
#
# COMPACT_ATOMS: atom_id res chain seq x y z
N MET A 1 -1.66 -6.94 -10.29
CA MET A 1 -3.09 -7.15 -9.97
C MET A 1 -3.41 -6.48 -8.63
N SER A 2 -4.61 -5.95 -8.46
CA SER A 2 -5.08 -5.33 -7.21
C SER A 2 -6.46 -5.88 -6.85
N LYS A 3 -6.89 -5.64 -5.60
CA LYS A 3 -8.24 -5.97 -5.14
C LYS A 3 -8.90 -4.74 -4.48
N PRO A 4 -10.17 -4.43 -4.79
CA PRO A 4 -10.89 -3.39 -4.08
C PRO A 4 -11.24 -3.84 -2.66
N VAL A 5 -11.09 -2.94 -1.70
CA VAL A 5 -11.54 -3.11 -0.31
C VAL A 5 -12.08 -1.80 0.24
N ASP A 6 -12.85 -1.86 1.32
CA ASP A 6 -13.26 -0.66 2.05
C ASP A 6 -12.06 -0.02 2.78
N LEU A 7 -11.90 1.30 2.66
CA LEU A 7 -10.88 2.08 3.38
C LEU A 7 -10.98 1.94 4.91
N GLY A 8 -12.18 1.66 5.41
CA GLY A 8 -12.43 1.40 6.83
C GLY A 8 -11.86 0.08 7.34
N SER A 9 -11.47 -0.83 6.44
CA SER A 9 -10.97 -2.17 6.76
C SER A 9 -9.44 -2.30 6.76
N VAL A 10 -8.74 -1.35 6.13
CA VAL A 10 -7.27 -1.31 6.12
C VAL A 10 -6.72 -0.82 7.45
N LYS A 11 -5.45 -1.13 7.71
CA LYS A 11 -4.74 -0.78 8.94
C LYS A 11 -3.37 -0.20 8.64
N GLU A 12 -2.78 0.47 9.61
CA GLU A 12 -1.36 0.83 9.55
C GLU A 12 -0.48 -0.39 9.23
N GLY A 13 0.52 -0.20 8.37
CA GLY A 13 1.36 -1.26 7.82
C GLY A 13 0.77 -2.00 6.62
N SER A 14 -0.51 -1.83 6.31
CA SER A 14 -1.13 -2.36 5.08
C SER A 14 -0.68 -1.56 3.85
N TYR A 15 -0.99 -2.08 2.66
CA TYR A 15 -0.68 -1.43 1.39
C TYR A 15 -1.95 -1.06 0.65
N ILE A 16 -1.96 0.13 0.05
CA ILE A 16 -3.02 0.61 -0.84
C ILE A 16 -2.40 1.33 -2.02
N ILE A 17 -3.14 1.45 -3.12
CA ILE A 17 -2.73 2.22 -4.29
C ILE A 17 -3.33 3.62 -4.18
N ILE A 18 -2.48 4.66 -4.21
CA ILE A 18 -2.90 6.05 -4.25
C ILE A 18 -2.27 6.68 -5.50
N ASP A 19 -3.09 7.25 -6.38
CA ASP A 19 -2.65 7.87 -7.64
C ASP A 19 -1.76 6.96 -8.50
N GLY A 20 -2.09 5.66 -8.54
CA GLY A 20 -1.34 4.66 -9.30
C GLY A 20 -0.09 4.12 -8.59
N GLU A 21 0.31 4.69 -7.45
CA GLU A 21 1.51 4.28 -6.72
C GLU A 21 1.17 3.34 -5.54
N PRO A 22 1.70 2.10 -5.51
CA PRO A 22 1.61 1.23 -4.35
C PRO A 22 2.29 1.88 -3.14
N SER A 23 1.52 2.12 -2.08
CA SER A 23 1.96 2.88 -0.92
C SER A 23 1.72 2.09 0.37
N LYS A 24 2.68 2.13 1.30
CA LYS A 24 2.54 1.57 2.64
C LYS A 24 1.89 2.59 3.56
N ILE A 25 0.84 2.19 4.27
CA ILE A 25 0.19 3.03 5.28
C ILE A 25 1.11 3.16 6.50
N VAL A 26 1.38 4.41 6.89
CA VAL A 26 2.20 4.76 8.07
C VAL A 26 1.42 5.49 9.16
N GLU A 27 0.20 5.93 8.86
CA GLU A 27 -0.71 6.56 9.84
C GLU A 27 -2.14 6.26 9.42
N TYR A 28 -2.99 5.94 10.40
CA TYR A 28 -4.41 5.65 10.18
C TYR A 28 -5.26 6.27 11.29
N ASP A 29 -6.12 7.21 10.92
CA ASP A 29 -7.06 7.85 11.83
C ASP A 29 -8.50 7.62 11.37
N LYS A 30 -9.35 7.14 12.27
CA LYS A 30 -10.79 7.02 12.03
C LYS A 30 -11.55 7.90 13.00
N SER A 31 -12.44 8.73 12.46
CA SER A 31 -13.27 9.64 13.24
C SER A 31 -14.75 9.53 12.85
N LYS A 32 -15.64 9.91 13.76
CA LYS A 32 -17.08 10.05 13.50
C LYS A 32 -17.51 11.46 13.89
N PRO A 33 -17.33 12.47 13.01
CA PRO A 33 -17.51 13.88 13.38
C PRO A 33 -18.95 14.28 13.73
N GLY A 34 -19.95 13.52 13.25
CA GLY A 34 -21.37 13.78 13.51
C GLY A 34 -22.07 12.56 14.10
N LYS A 35 -23.06 12.79 14.97
CA LYS A 35 -23.88 11.73 15.62
C LYS A 35 -24.46 10.73 14.60
N HIS A 36 -24.98 11.25 13.49
CA HIS A 36 -25.56 10.48 12.38
C HIS A 36 -24.67 10.42 11.13
N GLY A 37 -23.48 11.02 11.18
CA GLY A 37 -22.57 11.06 10.04
C GLY A 37 -21.81 9.76 9.83
N SER A 38 -21.42 9.49 8.58
CA SER A 38 -20.52 8.40 8.24
C SER A 38 -19.15 8.59 8.88
N ALA A 39 -18.51 7.49 9.29
CA ALA A 39 -17.13 7.55 9.74
C ALA A 39 -16.23 8.03 8.60
N LYS A 40 -15.30 8.92 8.94
CA LYS A 40 -14.24 9.40 8.04
C LYS A 40 -12.95 8.70 8.42
N VAL A 41 -12.17 8.34 7.42
CA VAL A 41 -10.84 7.79 7.59
C VAL A 41 -9.86 8.74 6.93
N ARG A 42 -8.80 9.09 7.67
CA ARG A 42 -7.61 9.75 7.15
C ARG A 42 -6.47 8.74 7.19
N VAL A 43 -5.82 8.57 6.05
CA VAL A 43 -4.67 7.68 5.89
C VAL A 43 -3.50 8.51 5.41
N VAL A 44 -2.33 8.26 5.98
CA VAL A 44 -1.06 8.73 5.45
C VAL A 44 -0.27 7.51 4.99
N ALA A 45 0.22 7.55 3.77
CA ALA A 45 0.98 6.46 3.17
C ALA A 45 2.25 6.99 2.48
N ILE A 46 3.24 6.11 2.33
CA ILE A 46 4.50 6.40 1.64
C ILE A 46 4.61 5.47 0.44
N GLY A 47 4.86 6.02 -0.75
CA GLY A 47 5.03 5.25 -1.98
C GLY A 47 6.24 4.31 -1.90
N LEU A 48 6.09 3.10 -2.43
CA LEU A 48 7.12 2.07 -2.33
C LEU A 48 8.29 2.31 -3.28
N PHE A 49 8.04 2.90 -4.45
CA PHE A 49 9.08 3.14 -5.45
C PHE A 49 9.58 4.58 -5.42
N ASP A 50 8.68 5.54 -5.21
CA ASP A 50 9.03 6.97 -5.24
C ASP A 50 9.36 7.57 -3.86
N GLY A 51 9.01 6.88 -2.76
CA GLY A 51 9.18 7.39 -1.40
C GLY A 51 8.33 8.61 -1.05
N VAL A 52 7.38 9.00 -1.92
CA VAL A 52 6.56 10.21 -1.74
C VAL A 52 5.44 9.96 -0.74
N LYS A 53 5.28 10.87 0.21
CA LYS A 53 4.22 10.85 1.23
C LYS A 53 2.90 11.35 0.63
N ARG A 54 1.85 10.54 0.73
CA ARG A 54 0.49 10.83 0.25
C ARG A 54 -0.51 10.76 1.39
N THR A 55 -1.54 11.60 1.34
CA THR A 55 -2.63 11.61 2.34
C THR A 55 -3.97 11.43 1.64
N LEU A 56 -4.78 10.49 2.12
CA LEU A 56 -6.14 10.22 1.64
C LEU A 56 -7.13 10.46 2.77
N VAL A 57 -8.16 11.26 2.52
CA VAL A 57 -9.28 11.46 3.45
C VAL A 57 -10.57 11.09 2.73
N SER A 58 -11.28 10.07 3.21
CA SER A 58 -12.50 9.58 2.56
C SER A 58 -13.45 8.94 3.57
N PRO A 59 -14.75 8.71 3.26
CA PRO A 59 -15.60 7.86 4.08
C PRO A 59 -14.98 6.48 4.29
N ALA A 60 -15.23 5.88 5.45
CA ALA A 60 -14.75 4.52 5.75
C ALA A 60 -15.27 3.46 4.74
N SER A 61 -16.40 3.72 4.07
CA SER A 61 -16.98 2.85 3.04
C SER A 61 -16.46 3.15 1.62
N ALA A 62 -15.49 4.05 1.46
CA ALA A 62 -14.90 4.30 0.16
C ALA A 62 -14.06 3.10 -0.27
N ASN A 63 -14.21 2.69 -1.53
CA ASN A 63 -13.36 1.65 -2.11
C ASN A 63 -11.95 2.19 -2.35
N VAL A 64 -10.96 1.39 -1.98
CA VAL A 64 -9.54 1.59 -2.30
C VAL A 64 -8.94 0.30 -2.81
N GLU A 65 -7.97 0.42 -3.70
CA GLU A 65 -7.27 -0.73 -4.28
C GLU A 65 -6.12 -1.15 -3.36
N VAL A 66 -6.05 -2.45 -3.05
CA VAL A 66 -4.93 -3.08 -2.35
C VAL A 66 -4.09 -3.83 -3.39
N PRO A 67 -2.78 -3.53 -3.52
CA PRO A 67 -1.93 -4.26 -4.45
C PRO A 67 -1.74 -5.72 -3.99
N ILE A 68 -1.69 -6.64 -4.94
CA ILE A 68 -1.22 -8.01 -4.66
C ILE A 68 0.31 -7.96 -4.54
N ILE A 69 0.82 -8.42 -3.40
CA ILE A 69 2.25 -8.42 -3.10
C ILE A 69 2.72 -9.86 -3.02
N GLU A 70 3.57 -10.24 -3.97
CA GLU A 70 4.29 -11.51 -3.95
C GLU A 70 5.69 -11.27 -3.39
N LYS A 71 6.00 -11.92 -2.26
CA LYS A 71 7.32 -11.90 -1.66
C LYS A 71 8.00 -13.22 -1.99
N ARG A 72 9.19 -13.15 -2.57
CA ARG A 72 10.01 -14.31 -2.95
C ARG A 72 11.45 -14.13 -2.48
N SER A 73 12.13 -15.24 -2.29
CA SER A 73 13.57 -15.26 -2.04
C SER A 73 14.30 -15.47 -3.36
N ALA A 74 15.42 -14.78 -3.56
CA ALA A 74 16.23 -14.92 -4.77
C ALA A 74 17.72 -14.90 -4.40
N GLN A 75 18.53 -15.63 -5.16
CA GLN A 75 19.98 -15.62 -5.02
C GLN A 75 20.59 -14.54 -5.92
N VAL A 76 21.53 -13.77 -5.38
CA VAL A 76 22.31 -12.80 -6.17
C VAL A 76 23.33 -13.54 -7.01
N ILE A 77 23.29 -13.35 -8.33
CA ILE A 77 24.24 -13.94 -9.27
C ILE A 77 25.38 -12.97 -9.58
N SER A 78 25.05 -11.71 -9.86
CA SER A 78 26.04 -10.68 -10.13
C SER A 78 25.47 -9.28 -9.86
N ILE A 79 26.37 -8.32 -9.64
CA ILE A 79 26.06 -6.90 -9.49
C ILE A 79 26.93 -6.14 -10.48
N THR A 80 26.30 -5.38 -11.37
CA THR A 80 26.99 -4.57 -12.38
C THR A 80 26.43 -3.15 -12.35
N GLY A 81 27.21 -2.23 -11.78
CA GLY A 81 26.77 -0.83 -11.61
C GLY A 81 25.49 -0.73 -10.78
N SER A 82 24.42 -0.23 -11.39
CA SER A 82 23.08 -0.08 -10.78
C SER A 82 22.12 -1.23 -11.07
N THR A 83 22.59 -2.32 -11.69
CA THR A 83 21.77 -3.49 -12.03
C THR A 83 22.21 -4.70 -11.23
N VAL A 84 21.24 -5.45 -10.70
CA VAL A 84 21.46 -6.70 -9.96
C VAL A 84 20.83 -7.84 -10.74
N GLN A 85 21.61 -8.89 -11.01
CA GLN A 85 21.09 -10.13 -11.58
C GLN A 85 20.72 -11.10 -10.46
N LEU A 86 19.48 -11.59 -10.50
CA LEU A 86 18.90 -12.46 -9.49
C LEU A 86 18.43 -13.76 -10.12
N MET A 87 18.57 -14.87 -9.38
CA MET A 87 17.99 -16.17 -9.70
C MET A 87 16.86 -16.47 -8.71
N ASP A 88 15.67 -16.74 -9.23
CA ASP A 88 14.51 -17.16 -8.43
C ASP A 88 14.75 -18.61 -7.94
N LEU A 89 14.69 -18.82 -6.62
CA LEU A 89 14.95 -20.11 -5.97
C LEU A 89 13.75 -21.06 -5.99
N ASP A 90 12.55 -20.57 -6.33
CA ASP A 90 11.34 -21.39 -6.36
C ASP A 90 11.10 -22.04 -7.73
N THR A 91 11.78 -21.59 -8.78
CA THR A 91 11.57 -22.04 -10.17
C THR A 91 12.78 -22.70 -10.81
N PHE A 92 13.93 -22.71 -10.14
CA PHE A 92 15.19 -23.32 -10.57
C PHE A 92 15.85 -24.03 -9.37
#